data_AF-A0A0M2V564-F1
#
_entry.id   AF-A0A0M2V564-F1
#
_cell.length_a   1.000
_cell.length_b   1.000
_cell.length_c   1.000
_cell.angle_alpha   90.00
_cell.angle_beta   90.00
_cell.angle_gamma   90.00
#
_symmetry.space_group_name_H-M   'P 1'
#
loop_
_entity.id
_entity.type
_entity.pdbx_description
1 polymer ?
#
loop_
_entity_poly.entity_id
_entity_poly.type
_entity_poly.pdbx_seq_one_letter_code
_entity_poly.pdbx_strand_id
1 'polypeptide(L)' 'LDDAANYTNRSPLPVLHILREASLEKALADYSDPESIPERNIEFARRKGAPFFADILKKIKRA' A
#
# COMPACT_ATOMS: atom_id res chain seq x y z
N LEU A 1 19.43 0.39 -3.22
CA LEU A 1 18.38 -0.32 -2.45
C LEU A 1 17.04 0.07 -3.04
N ASP A 2 16.08 -0.84 -3.04
CA ASP A 2 14.71 -0.53 -3.45
C ASP A 2 14.04 0.45 -2.47
N ASP A 3 13.18 1.34 -2.97
CA ASP A 3 12.45 2.31 -2.13
C ASP A 3 11.48 1.56 -1.21
N ALA A 4 11.43 1.94 0.07
CA ALA A 4 10.51 1.37 1.04
C ALA A 4 9.03 1.56 0.63
N ALA A 5 8.71 2.62 -0.11
CA ALA A 5 7.37 2.85 -0.65
C ALA A 5 6.91 1.75 -1.62
N ASN A 6 7.82 1.08 -2.32
CA ASN A 6 7.46 0.04 -3.28
C ASN A 6 6.92 -1.23 -2.61
N TYR A 7 7.10 -1.41 -1.30
CA TYR A 7 6.57 -2.56 -0.57
C TYR A 7 5.04 -2.58 -0.52
N THR A 8 4.36 -1.44 -0.67
CA THR A 8 2.88 -1.38 -0.69
C THR A 8 2.27 -1.82 -2.01
N ASN A 9 3.06 -1.83 -3.10
CA ASN A 9 2.63 -2.23 -4.44
C ASN A 9 2.97 -3.69 -4.77
N ARG A 10 3.37 -4.47 -3.75
CA ARG A 10 3.81 -5.86 -3.89
C ARG A 10 2.92 -6.75 -3.05
N SER A 11 2.41 -7.82 -3.66
CA SER A 11 1.76 -8.89 -2.94
C SER A 11 2.76 -10.01 -2.62
N PRO A 12 2.73 -10.60 -1.41
CA PRO A 12 3.56 -11.76 -1.08
C PRO A 12 3.18 -13.03 -1.85
N LEU A 13 1.94 -13.11 -2.34
CA LEU A 13 1.38 -14.23 -3.08
C LEU A 13 0.71 -13.72 -4.37
N PRO A 14 0.52 -14.56 -5.40
CA PRO A 14 -0.27 -14.19 -6.57
C PRO A 14 -1.68 -13.73 -6.16
N VAL A 15 -2.13 -12.58 -6.66
CA VAL A 15 -3.42 -11.97 -6.31
C VAL A 15 -4.19 -11.61 -7.57
N LEU A 16 -5.48 -11.96 -7.60
CA LEU A 16 -6.46 -11.38 -8.53
C LEU A 16 -7.11 -10.17 -7.82
N HIS A 17 -6.80 -8.97 -8.30
CA HIS A 17 -7.31 -7.74 -7.71
C HIS A 17 -8.58 -7.29 -8.45
N ILE A 18 -9.73 -7.28 -7.77
CA ILE A 18 -11.01 -6.82 -8.32
C ILE A 18 -11.40 -5.54 -7.60
N LEU A 19 -11.56 -4.45 -8.35
CA LEU A 19 -12.01 -3.17 -7.84
C LEU A 19 -13.41 -2.86 -8.37
N ARG A 20 -14.29 -2.38 -7.48
CA ARG A 20 -15.62 -1.90 -7.85
C ARG A 20 -15.60 -0.38 -7.90
N GLU A 21 -15.46 0.17 -9.10
CA GLU A 21 -15.28 1.60 -9.34
C GLU A 21 -16.40 2.45 -8.71
N ALA A 22 -17.66 2.07 -8.87
CA ALA A 22 -18.79 2.79 -8.27
C ALA A 22 -18.72 2.88 -6.72
N SER A 23 -18.14 1.87 -6.06
CA SER A 23 -17.94 1.93 -4.59
C SER A 23 -16.78 2.84 -4.22
N LEU A 24 -15.73 2.85 -5.05
CA LEU A 24 -14.57 3.72 -4.86
C LEU A 24 -14.95 5.18 -5.06
N GLU A 25 -15.64 5.52 -6.14
CA GLU A 25 -16.13 6.88 -6.42
C GLU A 25 -16.98 7.41 -5.26
N LYS A 26 -17.90 6.59 -4.75
CA LYS A 26 -18.72 6.97 -3.59
C LYS A 26 -17.89 7.27 -2.35
N ALA A 27 -16.85 6.47 -2.09
CA ALA A 27 -15.97 6.69 -0.94
C ALA A 27 -15.10 7.94 -1.12
N LEU A 28 -14.69 8.25 -2.35
CA LEU A 28 -13.89 9.43 -2.67
C LEU A 28 -14.71 10.73 -2.64
N ALA A 29 -16.02 10.67 -2.93
CA ALA A 29 -16.90 11.84 -2.92
C ALA A 29 -16.92 12.60 -1.59
N ASP A 30 -16.76 11.88 -0.47
CA ASP A 30 -16.74 12.45 0.88
C ASP A 30 -15.31 12.77 1.38
N TYR A 31 -14.27 12.46 0.60
CA TYR A 31 -12.88 12.65 0.99
C TYR A 31 -12.34 13.95 0.38
N SER A 32 -11.87 14.86 1.24
CA SER A 32 -11.58 16.24 0.85
C SER A 32 -10.37 16.43 -0.09
N ASP A 33 -9.40 15.53 -0.05
CA ASP A 33 -8.16 15.65 -0.83
C ASP A 33 -7.60 14.26 -1.21
N PRO A 34 -8.26 13.53 -2.11
CA PRO A 34 -7.89 12.16 -2.44
C PRO A 34 -6.56 12.08 -3.21
N GLU A 35 -6.21 13.14 -3.92
CA GLU A 35 -4.96 13.23 -4.69
C GLU A 35 -3.71 13.23 -3.79
N SER A 36 -3.81 13.57 -2.49
CA SER A 36 -2.66 13.48 -1.57
C SER A 36 -2.46 12.11 -0.92
N ILE A 37 -3.38 11.16 -1.14
CA ILE A 37 -3.27 9.80 -0.60
C ILE A 37 -1.96 9.12 -1.04
N PRO A 38 -1.55 9.15 -2.32
CA PRO A 38 -0.31 8.54 -2.76
C PRO A 38 0.93 9.11 -2.05
N GLU A 39 1.08 10.43 -2.00
CA GLU A 39 2.24 11.11 -1.41
C GLU A 39 2.34 10.81 0.08
N ARG A 40 1.22 10.87 0.80
CA ARG A 40 1.15 10.54 2.23
C ARG A 40 1.57 9.09 2.49
N ASN A 41 1.15 8.16 1.65
CA ASN A 41 1.48 6.74 1.78
C ASN A 41 2.97 6.49 1.48
N ILE A 42 3.52 7.16 0.46
CA ILE A 42 4.93 7.09 0.10
C ILE A 42 5.80 7.62 1.26
N GLU A 43 5.48 8.79 1.81
CA GLU A 43 6.22 9.36 2.94
C GLU A 43 6.13 8.46 4.17
N PHE A 44 4.93 7.94 4.48
CA PHE A 44 4.73 7.01 5.58
C PHE A 44 5.59 5.75 5.43
N ALA A 45 5.61 5.15 4.24
CA ALA A 45 6.37 3.95 3.96
C ALA A 45 7.89 4.21 4.04
N ARG A 46 8.37 5.34 3.51
CA ARG A 46 9.76 5.77 3.66
C ARG A 46 10.16 5.96 5.13
N ARG A 47 9.29 6.57 5.94
CA ARG A 47 9.51 6.73 7.38
C ARG A 47 9.58 5.40 8.13
N LYS A 48 8.82 4.38 7.71
CA LYS A 48 8.91 3.02 8.26
C LYS A 48 10.19 2.29 7.80
N GLY A 49 10.61 2.53 6.57
CA GLY A 49 11.83 1.98 5.99
C GLY A 49 11.67 0.51 5.56
N ALA A 50 12.56 0.07 4.66
CA ALA A 50 12.55 -1.28 4.11
C ALA A 50 12.64 -2.41 5.15
N PRO A 51 13.42 -2.29 6.26
CA PRO A 51 13.49 -3.35 7.27
C PRO A 51 12.15 -3.71 7.90
N PHE A 52 11.30 -2.70 8.17
CA PHE A 52 9.97 -2.90 8.74
C PHE A 52 9.11 -3.82 7.85
N PHE A 53 9.04 -3.53 6.56
CA PHE A 53 8.26 -4.33 5.61
C PHE A 53 8.88 -5.69 5.33
N ALA A 54 10.21 -5.79 5.27
CA ALA A 54 10.91 -7.06 5.10
C ALA A 54 10.60 -8.02 6.26
N ASP A 55 10.52 -7.54 7.49
CA ASP A 55 10.19 -8.37 8.65
C ASP A 55 8.71 -8.81 8.66
N ILE A 56 7.80 -7.96 8.18
CA ILE A 56 6.39 -8.37 7.95
C ILE A 56 6.32 -9.50 6.92
N LEU A 57 7.01 -9.35 5.78
CA LEU A 57 7.02 -10.37 4.71
C LEU A 57 7.58 -11.72 5.19
N LYS A 58 8.62 -11.70 6.03
CA LYS A 58 9.17 -12.93 6.63
C LYS A 58 8.14 -13.65 7.50
N LYS A 59 7.27 -12.93 8.22
CA LYS A 59 6.21 -13.52 9.05
C LYS A 59 5.12 -14.16 8.20
N ILE A 60 4.71 -13.50 7.12
CA ILE A 60 3.68 -14.02 6.20
C ILE A 60 4.13 -15.32 5.53
N LYS A 61 5.38 -15.39 5.07
CA LYS A 61 5.94 -16.59 4.40
C LYS A 61 6.13 -17.81 5.32
N ARG A 62 5.96 -17.66 6.63
CA ARG A 62 6.10 -18.74 7.62
C ARG A 62 4.76 -19.33 8.06
N ALA A 63 3.65 -18.69 7.70
CA ALA A 63 2.29 -19.17 7.93
C ALA A 63 1.82 -19.97 6.71
#